data_AF-A0A7V5KQ91-F1
#
_entry.id   AF-A0A7V5KQ91-F1
#
_cell.length_a   1.000
_cell.length_b   1.000
_cell.length_c   1.000
_cell.angle_alpha   90.00
_cell.angle_beta   90.00
_cell.angle_gamma   90.00
#
_symmetry.space_group_name_H-M   'P 1'
#
loop_
_entity.id
_entity.type
_entity.pdbx_description
1 polymer ?
#
loop_
_entity_poly.entity_id
_entity_poly.type
_entity_poly.pdbx_seq_one_letter_code
_entity_poly.pdbx_strand_id
1 'polypeptide(L)'
;MRHSNGFRAFVGVIWVFRFAFLWIFPGMAAGGLYKHLPALDHAVPKLIVQYTSRAAFGLLICGLLPAEMSAIEGYLNSVATIFADYIYNGFFGRCASFRYTVQMVLERQEFRLSV
;
A
#
# COMPACT_ATOMS: atom_id res chain seq x y z
N MET A 1 18.49 -11.15 26.43
CA MET A 1 19.11 -11.60 25.17
C MET A 1 19.40 -10.37 24.32
N ARG A 2 20.67 -9.92 24.26
CA ARG A 2 21.09 -8.71 23.55
C ARG A 2 21.45 -9.09 22.12
N HIS A 3 20.53 -8.85 21.19
CA HIS A 3 20.74 -9.18 19.79
C HIS A 3 21.92 -8.38 19.23
N SER A 4 22.95 -9.06 18.70
CA SER A 4 24.07 -8.38 18.05
C SER A 4 23.58 -7.64 16.79
N ASN A 5 24.01 -6.40 16.61
CA ASN A 5 23.61 -5.54 15.48
C ASN A 5 23.86 -6.21 14.12
N GLY A 6 24.85 -7.10 14.03
CA GLY A 6 25.15 -7.88 12.82
C GLY A 6 24.03 -8.85 12.42
N PHE A 7 23.32 -9.48 13.37
CA PHE A 7 22.22 -10.38 13.02
C PHE A 7 21.01 -9.60 12.49
N ARG A 8 20.70 -8.43 13.05
CA ARG A 8 19.60 -7.58 12.55
C ARG A 8 19.87 -7.12 11.12
N ALA A 9 21.11 -6.78 10.81
CA ALA A 9 21.52 -6.42 9.45
C ALA A 9 21.41 -7.62 8.50
N PHE A 10 21.88 -8.80 8.91
CA PHE A 10 21.77 -10.03 8.12
C PHE A 10 20.32 -10.41 7.80
N VAL A 11 19.44 -10.37 8.80
CA VAL A 11 17.99 -10.59 8.62
C VAL A 11 17.41 -9.53 7.67
N GLY A 12 17.77 -8.26 7.86
CA GLY A 12 17.32 -7.17 6.98
C GLY A 12 17.69 -7.40 5.51
N VAL A 13 18.93 -7.81 5.25
CA VAL A 13 19.40 -8.13 3.88
C VAL A 13 18.61 -9.29 3.28
N ILE A 14 18.38 -10.37 4.03
CA ILE A 14 17.59 -11.52 3.55
C ILE A 14 16.16 -11.09 3.18
N TRP A 15 15.53 -10.27 4.02
CA TRP A 15 14.17 -9.80 3.77
C TRP A 15 14.06 -8.91 2.54
N VAL A 16 14.97 -7.95 2.39
CA VAL A 16 15.01 -7.05 1.23
C VAL A 16 15.28 -7.84 -0.05
N PHE A 17 16.26 -8.75 -0.03
CA PHE A 17 16.60 -9.57 -1.18
C PHE A 17 15.41 -10.43 -1.63
N ARG A 18 14.66 -11.04 -0.69
CA ARG A 18 13.44 -11.80 -1.00
C ARG A 18 12.37 -10.97 -1.68
N PHE A 19 12.10 -9.76 -1.18
CA PHE A 19 11.10 -8.87 -1.76
C PHE A 19 11.51 -8.38 -3.15
N ALA A 20 12.78 -7.97 -3.29
CA ALA A 20 13.32 -7.55 -4.58
C ALA A 20 13.22 -8.68 -5.62
N PHE A 21 13.58 -9.90 -5.22
CA PHE A 21 13.49 -11.06 -6.10
C PHE A 21 12.04 -11.37 -6.51
N LEU A 22 11.09 -11.33 -5.57
CA LEU A 22 9.67 -11.58 -5.84
C LEU A 22 9.10 -10.60 -6.90
N TRP A 23 9.56 -9.35 -6.90
CA TRP A 23 9.05 -8.32 -7.81
C TRP A 23 9.76 -8.31 -9.17
N ILE A 24 11.07 -8.54 -9.19
CA ILE A 24 11.90 -8.46 -10.40
C ILE A 24 11.72 -9.72 -11.28
N PHE A 25 11.59 -10.90 -10.66
CA PHE A 25 11.51 -12.17 -11.37
C PHE A 25 10.37 -12.27 -12.39
N PRO A 26 9.09 -11.93 -12.06
CA PRO A 26 8.01 -11.99 -13.06
C PRO A 26 8.19 -10.96 -14.18
N GLY A 27 8.80 -9.81 -13.91
CA GLY A 27 9.16 -8.82 -14.93
C GLY A 27 10.22 -9.33 -15.91
N MET A 28 11.26 -9.99 -15.39
CA MET A 28 12.28 -10.64 -16.22
C MET A 28 11.70 -11.79 -17.05
N ALA A 29 10.84 -12.63 -16.46
CA ALA A 29 10.17 -13.71 -17.17
C ALA A 29 9.31 -13.17 -18.31
N ALA A 30 8.56 -12.10 -18.08
CA ALA A 30 7.73 -11.46 -19.09
C ALA A 30 8.56 -10.84 -20.23
N GLY A 31 9.75 -10.27 -19.95
CA GLY A 31 10.65 -9.75 -20.97
C GLY A 31 11.23 -10.82 -21.90
N GLY A 32 11.42 -12.04 -21.40
CA GLY A 32 11.82 -13.20 -22.23
C GLY A 32 10.67 -13.76 -23.08
N LEU A 33 9.45 -13.77 -22.52
CA LEU A 33 8.25 -14.34 -23.16
C LEU A 33 7.59 -13.40 -24.18
N TYR A 34 7.61 -12.08 -23.93
CA TYR A 34 6.93 -11.10 -24.75
C TYR A 34 7.88 -10.02 -25.25
N LYS A 35 8.31 -10.14 -26.52
CA LYS A 35 9.28 -9.22 -27.15
C LYS A 35 8.70 -7.87 -27.59
N HIS A 36 7.38 -7.68 -27.57
CA HIS A 36 6.71 -6.46 -28.04
C HIS A 36 5.52 -6.10 -27.14
N LEU A 37 5.80 -5.73 -25.89
CA LEU A 37 4.77 -5.18 -25.01
C LEU A 37 4.59 -3.67 -25.24
N PRO A 38 3.35 -3.18 -25.46
CA PRO A 38 3.10 -1.76 -25.63
C PRO A 38 3.38 -0.91 -24.38
N ALA A 39 3.35 -1.51 -23.19
CA ALA A 39 3.81 -0.89 -21.95
C ALA A 39 4.34 -1.96 -20.98
N LEU A 40 5.48 -1.67 -20.35
CA LEU A 40 6.19 -2.60 -19.45
C LEU A 40 5.36 -2.96 -18.21
N ASP A 41 4.51 -2.05 -17.75
CA ASP A 41 3.71 -2.22 -16.52
C ASP A 41 2.63 -3.30 -16.67
N HIS A 42 2.23 -3.64 -17.90
CA HIS A 42 1.26 -4.72 -18.15
C HIS A 42 1.89 -6.11 -18.22
N ALA A 43 3.21 -6.21 -18.10
CA ALA A 43 3.96 -7.46 -18.20
C ALA A 43 3.55 -8.46 -17.10
N VAL A 44 3.52 -8.01 -15.85
CA VAL A 44 3.17 -8.84 -14.69
C VAL A 44 1.67 -9.22 -14.71
N PRO A 45 0.72 -8.30 -14.93
CA PRO A 45 -0.70 -8.64 -15.06
C PRO A 45 -0.99 -9.66 -16.19
N LYS A 46 -0.36 -9.52 -17.36
CA LYS A 46 -0.52 -10.49 -18.46
C LYS A 46 -0.01 -11.87 -18.08
N LEU A 47 1.12 -11.96 -17.38
CA LEU A 47 1.69 -13.23 -16.92
C LEU A 47 0.74 -13.92 -15.93
N ILE A 48 0.18 -13.15 -14.99
CA ILE A 48 -0.76 -13.66 -13.98
C ILE A 48 -2.02 -14.22 -14.66
N VAL A 49 -2.62 -13.49 -15.60
CA VAL A 49 -3.88 -13.92 -16.24
C VAL A 49 -3.68 -15.17 -17.12
N GLN A 50 -2.55 -15.30 -17.81
CA GLN A 50 -2.32 -16.45 -18.70
C GLN A 50 -1.88 -17.72 -17.99
N TYR A 51 -1.03 -17.60 -16.96
CA TYR A 51 -0.37 -18.77 -16.36
C TYR A 51 -0.94 -19.18 -14.99
N THR A 52 -1.82 -18.37 -14.39
CA THR A 52 -2.41 -18.69 -13.08
C THR A 52 -3.71 -19.47 -13.22
N SER A 53 -3.90 -20.49 -12.37
CA SER A 53 -5.18 -21.21 -12.29
C SER A 53 -6.31 -20.29 -11.82
N ARG A 54 -7.55 -20.56 -12.25
CA ARG A 54 -8.72 -19.71 -11.91
C ARG A 54 -8.88 -19.48 -10.40
N ALA A 55 -8.58 -20.50 -9.58
CA ALA A 55 -8.65 -20.41 -8.13
C ALA A 55 -7.55 -19.52 -7.54
N ALA A 56 -6.30 -19.67 -8.00
CA ALA A 56 -5.18 -18.85 -7.54
C ALA A 56 -5.31 -17.38 -8.00
N PHE A 57 -5.92 -17.14 -9.16
CA PHE A 57 -6.22 -15.78 -9.64
C PHE A 57 -7.20 -15.06 -8.70
N GLY A 58 -8.28 -15.72 -8.29
CA GLY A 58 -9.23 -15.14 -7.33
C GLY A 58 -8.58 -14.79 -5.99
N LEU A 59 -7.69 -15.66 -5.48
CA LEU A 59 -6.95 -15.41 -4.24
C LEU A 59 -5.97 -14.23 -4.40
N LEU A 60 -5.29 -14.15 -5.55
CA LEU A 60 -4.40 -13.02 -5.89
C LEU A 60 -5.16 -11.69 -5.90
N ILE A 61 -6.30 -11.62 -6.57
CA ILE A 61 -7.12 -10.40 -6.62
C ILE A 61 -7.67 -10.03 -5.24
N CYS A 62 -8.12 -11.02 -4.46
CA CYS A 62 -8.58 -10.82 -3.09
C CYS A 62 -7.47 -10.33 -2.15
N GLY A 63 -6.20 -10.66 -2.41
CA GLY A 63 -5.06 -10.12 -1.65
C GLY A 63 -4.59 -8.75 -2.15
N LEU A 64 -4.51 -8.58 -3.48
CA LEU A 64 -3.90 -7.40 -4.10
C LEU A 64 -4.82 -6.17 -4.03
N LEU A 65 -6.11 -6.31 -4.32
CA LEU A 65 -7.02 -5.16 -4.31
C LEU A 65 -7.14 -4.51 -2.92
N PRO A 66 -7.37 -5.26 -1.82
CA PRO A 66 -7.41 -4.65 -0.49
C PRO A 66 -6.08 -4.05 -0.06
N ALA A 67 -4.95 -4.63 -0.49
CA ALA A 67 -3.63 -4.09 -0.19
C ALA A 67 -3.45 -2.67 -0.77
N GLU A 68 -3.84 -2.47 -2.03
CA GLU A 68 -3.82 -1.14 -2.67
C GLU A 68 -4.85 -0.18 -2.02
N MET A 69 -6.05 -0.66 -1.70
CA MET A 69 -7.07 0.14 -1.02
C MET A 69 -6.58 0.63 0.36
N SER A 70 -5.86 -0.20 1.11
CA SER A 70 -5.29 0.18 2.40
C SER A 70 -4.22 1.27 2.29
N ALA A 71 -3.40 1.23 1.22
CA ALA A 71 -2.44 2.29 0.94
C ALA A 71 -3.15 3.62 0.64
N ILE A 72 -4.21 3.59 -0.18
CA ILE A 72 -5.02 4.78 -0.50
C ILE A 72 -5.66 5.37 0.76
N GLU A 73 -6.24 4.54 1.63
CA GLU A 73 -6.81 5.00 2.90
C GLU A 73 -5.75 5.67 3.78
N GLY A 74 -4.53 5.10 3.84
CA GLY A 74 -3.40 5.68 4.55
C GLY A 74 -3.03 7.06 4.02
N TYR A 75 -2.93 7.24 2.70
CA TYR A 75 -2.62 8.52 2.10
C TYR A 75 -3.72 9.56 2.32
N LEU A 76 -4.99 9.18 2.13
CA LEU A 76 -6.13 10.06 2.35
C LEU A 76 -6.20 10.52 3.81
N ASN A 77 -5.91 9.63 4.76
CA ASN A 77 -5.83 9.98 6.17
C ASN A 77 -4.76 11.04 6.46
N SER A 78 -3.56 10.82 5.93
CA SER A 78 -2.44 11.75 6.12
C SER A 78 -2.77 13.11 5.55
N VAL A 79 -3.34 13.16 4.34
CA VAL A 79 -3.75 14.42 3.71
C VAL A 79 -4.86 15.10 4.51
N ALA A 80 -5.89 14.37 4.96
CA ALA A 80 -6.97 14.94 5.76
C ALA A 80 -6.48 15.52 7.09
N THR A 81 -5.56 14.83 7.77
CA THR A 81 -4.97 15.31 9.03
C THR A 81 -4.13 16.56 8.81
N ILE A 82 -3.28 16.56 7.78
CA ILE A 82 -2.48 17.73 7.43
C ILE A 82 -3.38 18.90 7.04
N PHE A 83 -4.44 18.66 6.27
CA PHE A 83 -5.38 19.69 5.87
C PHE A 83 -6.12 20.28 7.08
N ALA A 84 -6.61 19.44 8.00
CA ALA A 84 -7.29 19.90 9.20
C ALA A 84 -6.37 20.70 10.14
N ASP A 85 -5.12 20.27 10.30
CA ASP A 85 -4.21 20.90 11.25
C ASP A 85 -3.48 22.12 10.67
N TYR A 86 -2.86 21.98 9.50
CA TYR A 86 -2.07 23.06 8.90
C TYR A 86 -2.92 24.10 8.20
N ILE A 87 -3.95 23.68 7.46
CA ILE A 87 -4.73 24.59 6.63
C ILE A 87 -5.93 25.09 7.41
N TYR A 88 -6.75 24.21 7.96
CA TYR A 88 -7.99 24.61 8.62
C TYR A 88 -7.72 25.32 9.96
N ASN A 89 -6.97 24.72 10.89
CA ASN A 89 -6.63 25.42 12.14
C ASN A 89 -5.66 26.58 11.91
N GLY A 90 -4.65 26.40 11.02
CA GLY A 90 -3.63 27.41 10.74
C GLY A 90 -4.16 28.69 10.07
N PHE A 91 -5.06 28.58 9.08
CA PHE A 91 -5.62 29.75 8.39
C PHE A 91 -6.98 30.20 8.94
N PHE A 92 -7.87 29.28 9.35
CA PHE A 92 -9.26 29.62 9.66
C PHE A 92 -9.60 29.58 11.16
N GLY A 93 -8.72 29.08 12.05
CA GLY A 93 -9.13 28.73 13.41
C GLY A 93 -8.14 28.95 14.54
N ARG A 94 -7.90 30.20 14.97
CA ARG A 94 -7.68 30.47 16.41
C ARG A 94 -8.98 30.31 17.24
N CYS A 95 -10.11 30.07 16.58
CA CYS A 95 -11.44 29.96 17.19
C CYS A 95 -12.29 28.76 16.70
N ALA A 96 -11.68 27.74 16.07
CA ALA A 96 -12.40 26.49 15.82
C ALA A 96 -12.47 25.71 17.13
N SER A 97 -13.64 25.68 17.77
CA SER A 97 -13.84 24.92 19.02
C SER A 97 -13.43 23.46 18.81
N PHE A 98 -12.62 22.93 19.73
CA PHE A 98 -12.10 21.55 19.81
C PHE A 98 -13.13 20.48 19.37
N ARG A 99 -14.42 20.72 19.61
CA ARG A 99 -15.53 19.85 19.21
C ARG A 99 -15.61 19.56 17.71
N TYR A 100 -15.34 20.52 16.81
CA TYR A 100 -15.48 20.31 15.36
C TYR A 100 -14.30 19.53 14.75
N THR A 101 -13.08 19.80 15.22
CA THR A 101 -11.87 19.06 14.84
C THR A 101 -11.97 17.61 15.32
N VAL A 102 -12.48 17.40 16.53
CA VAL A 102 -12.71 16.06 17.07
C VAL A 102 -13.90 15.38 16.39
N GLN A 103 -14.93 16.11 15.95
CA GLN A 103 -16.06 15.53 15.21
C GLN A 103 -15.67 15.03 13.82
N MET A 104 -14.81 15.75 13.08
CA MET A 104 -14.22 15.24 11.83
C MET A 104 -13.35 13.99 12.03
N VAL A 105 -12.74 13.82 13.21
CA VAL A 105 -11.95 12.63 13.58
C VAL A 105 -12.82 11.51 14.18
N LEU A 106 -13.97 11.82 14.79
CA LEU A 106 -14.88 10.85 15.41
C LEU A 106 -15.87 10.23 14.41
N GLU A 107 -16.33 10.97 13.39
CA GLU A 107 -17.06 10.39 12.24
C GLU A 107 -16.24 9.27 11.56
N ARG A 108 -14.91 9.37 11.69
CA ARG A 108 -13.93 8.36 11.25
C ARG A 108 -13.99 7.03 12.04
N GLN A 109 -14.41 7.06 13.30
CA GLN A 109 -14.53 5.85 14.14
C GLN A 109 -15.82 5.09 13.85
N GLU A 110 -16.90 5.78 13.51
CA GLU A 110 -18.17 5.14 13.16
C GLU A 110 -18.13 4.45 11.79
N PHE A 111 -17.42 5.02 10.82
CA PHE A 111 -17.20 4.35 9.52
C PHE A 111 -16.34 3.08 9.65
N ARG A 112 -15.41 3.03 10.61
CA ARG A 112 -14.57 1.85 10.92
C ARG A 112 -15.34 0.73 11.65
N LEU A 113 -16.47 1.05 12.28
CA LEU A 113 -17.36 0.08 12.94
C LEU A 113 -18.50 -0.42 12.03
N SER A 114 -18.62 0.15 10.83
CA SER A 114 -19.65 -0.16 9.84
C SER A 114 -19.15 -1.06 8.69
N VAL A 115 -17.87 -1.45 8.72
CA VAL A 115 -17.19 -2.35 7.77
C VAL A 115 -16.57 -3.51 8.54
#